data_AF-A0A9E2BDZ2-F1
#
_entry.id   AF-A0A9E2BDZ2-F1
#
_cell.length_a   1.000
_cell.length_b   1.000
_cell.length_c   1.000
_cell.angle_alpha   90.00
_cell.angle_beta   90.00
_cell.angle_gamma   90.00
#
_symmetry.space_group_name_H-M   'P 1'
#
loop_
_entity.id
_entity.type
_entity.pdbx_description
1 polymer ?
#
loop_
_entity_poly.entity_id
_entity_poly.type
_entity_poly.pdbx_seq_one_letter_code
_entity_poly.pdbx_strand_id
1 'polypeptide(L)'
;LRPELARQFGPDVGSCEPGTPCGFATVVDGVSNVAPAEETTFAEFELATDGSQFVVSQGAAGEIESVTGMTATFTPRPDEFENMRSSGATGSERSRLVARVIRNGDGEITEAADIWAHGDAATGVANSGFFAWGSSTTQADLDRLNGSSASVAFNGVMSVDNSTVAAVTLNFGSQPSWSGTWTNPGYAFDAGGAVLGADMISDASQFSSNVGPSGFVRGAILGQQSNQSIAHIIEVDLAGVGLVRDVGLLRERITTPLP
;
A
#
# COMPACT_ATOMS: atom_id res chain seq x y z
N LEU A 1 -23.37 -8.54 -6.84
CA LEU A 1 -22.16 -9.28 -6.38
C LEU A 1 -22.26 -9.37 -4.87
N ARG A 2 -22.22 -10.57 -4.29
CA ARG A 2 -22.54 -10.78 -2.86
C ARG A 2 -21.38 -10.27 -1.98
N PRO A 3 -21.62 -9.41 -0.97
CA PRO A 3 -20.61 -8.93 -0.02
C PRO A 3 -19.97 -10.02 0.85
N GLU A 4 -20.46 -11.26 0.78
CA GLU A 4 -20.05 -12.36 1.65
C GLU A 4 -18.71 -13.02 1.26
N LEU A 5 -18.13 -12.69 0.09
CA LEU A 5 -16.80 -13.18 -0.31
C LEU A 5 -15.64 -12.29 0.18
N ALA A 6 -15.91 -11.07 0.62
CA ALA A 6 -14.87 -10.17 1.16
C ALA A 6 -14.42 -10.54 2.58
N ARG A 7 -15.18 -11.40 3.28
CA ARG A 7 -14.93 -11.76 4.68
C ARG A 7 -14.02 -12.97 4.91
N GLN A 8 -13.58 -13.65 3.85
CA GLN A 8 -13.01 -14.98 4.04
C GLN A 8 -11.47 -15.06 4.01
N PHE A 9 -10.74 -14.03 3.56
CA PHE A 9 -9.27 -14.11 3.52
C PHE A 9 -8.63 -12.71 3.67
N GLY A 10 -8.15 -12.39 4.87
CA GLY A 10 -7.36 -11.19 5.17
C GLY A 10 -7.98 -10.25 6.21
N PRO A 11 -7.22 -9.26 6.72
CA PRO A 11 -7.69 -8.19 7.59
C PRO A 11 -8.89 -7.46 6.98
N ASP A 12 -9.75 -6.88 7.84
CA ASP A 12 -10.92 -6.05 7.48
C ASP A 12 -10.48 -4.71 6.85
N VAL A 13 -9.71 -4.79 5.78
CA VAL A 13 -9.36 -3.67 4.90
C VAL A 13 -10.34 -3.76 3.72
N GLY A 14 -11.05 -2.69 3.41
CA GLY A 14 -12.07 -2.63 2.37
C GLY A 14 -11.50 -2.70 0.96
N SER A 15 -12.40 -2.90 -0.02
CA SER A 15 -12.06 -2.91 -1.45
C SER A 15 -11.83 -1.50 -1.95
N CYS A 16 -10.89 -1.33 -2.88
CA CYS A 16 -10.64 -0.03 -3.47
C CYS A 16 -11.57 0.22 -4.67
N GLU A 17 -12.49 1.16 -4.50
CA GLU A 17 -13.40 1.56 -5.57
C GLU A 17 -12.61 2.26 -6.69
N PRO A 18 -12.85 1.96 -7.98
CA PRO A 18 -12.12 2.58 -9.08
C PRO A 18 -12.25 4.11 -9.13
N GLY A 19 -11.12 4.82 -9.21
CA GLY A 19 -11.06 6.28 -9.28
C GLY A 19 -11.15 7.02 -7.94
N THR A 20 -11.16 6.31 -6.81
CA THR A 20 -11.17 6.91 -5.47
C THR A 20 -9.79 6.82 -4.79
N PRO A 21 -9.53 7.63 -3.75
CA PRO A 21 -8.41 7.38 -2.85
C PRO A 21 -8.41 5.94 -2.33
N CYS A 22 -7.24 5.35 -2.23
CA CYS A 22 -7.04 4.00 -1.74
C CYS A 22 -5.62 3.86 -1.18
N GLY A 23 -5.51 3.32 0.03
CA GLY A 23 -4.22 3.05 0.62
C GLY A 23 -4.30 2.06 1.76
N PHE A 24 -3.15 1.54 2.10
CA PHE A 24 -2.96 0.56 3.15
C PHE A 24 -1.90 1.08 4.12
N ALA A 25 -2.05 0.76 5.39
CA ALA A 25 -1.06 1.06 6.41
C ALA A 25 -0.82 -0.12 7.34
N THR A 26 0.42 -0.23 7.81
CA THR A 26 0.70 -0.93 9.06
C THR A 26 0.40 -0.02 10.24
N VAL A 27 -0.06 -0.62 11.34
CA VAL A 27 -0.28 0.07 12.61
C VAL A 27 0.45 -0.67 13.72
N VAL A 28 1.28 0.05 14.45
CA VAL A 28 2.00 -0.40 15.64
C VAL A 28 1.78 0.59 16.78
N ASP A 29 1.68 0.04 17.99
CA ASP A 29 1.60 0.86 19.20
C ASP A 29 2.93 1.57 19.45
N GLY A 30 2.87 2.86 19.75
CA GLY A 30 4.02 3.70 20.05
C GLY A 30 4.60 4.46 18.85
N VAL A 31 5.85 4.91 18.99
CA VAL A 31 6.49 5.89 18.08
C VAL A 31 7.61 5.29 17.21
N SER A 32 7.87 3.99 17.31
CA SER A 32 8.98 3.32 16.62
C SER A 32 8.71 3.08 15.13
N ASN A 33 7.46 3.19 14.66
CA ASN A 33 6.97 2.85 13.31
C ASN A 33 7.17 1.38 12.89
N VAL A 34 7.99 0.62 13.62
CA VAL A 34 8.28 -0.81 13.44
C VAL A 34 8.03 -1.52 14.77
N ALA A 35 7.40 -2.68 14.70
CA ALA A 35 7.24 -3.65 15.78
C ALA A 35 7.39 -5.07 15.19
N PRO A 36 7.48 -6.12 16.01
CA PRO A 36 7.35 -7.50 15.54
C PRO A 36 6.07 -7.68 14.71
N ALA A 37 6.08 -8.64 13.79
CA ALA A 37 4.94 -8.86 12.90
C ALA A 37 3.67 -9.21 13.68
N GLU A 38 3.80 -9.89 14.82
CA GLU A 38 2.70 -10.27 15.71
C GLU A 38 2.02 -9.08 16.39
N GLU A 39 2.73 -7.96 16.53
CA GLU A 39 2.24 -6.71 17.14
C GLU A 39 1.78 -5.70 16.08
N THR A 40 1.97 -6.03 14.79
CA THR A 40 1.60 -5.16 13.68
C THR A 40 0.20 -5.52 13.17
N THR A 41 -0.65 -4.53 12.95
CA THR A 41 -1.95 -4.73 12.28
C THR A 41 -2.01 -3.96 10.97
N PHE A 42 -3.01 -4.25 10.13
CA PHE A 42 -3.27 -3.50 8.90
C PHE A 42 -4.50 -2.62 9.03
N ALA A 43 -4.47 -1.49 8.33
CA ALA A 43 -5.55 -0.51 8.26
C ALA A 43 -5.67 0.05 6.84
N GLU A 44 -6.82 0.64 6.54
CA GLU A 44 -6.94 1.54 5.40
C GLU A 44 -6.23 2.85 5.73
N PHE A 45 -5.65 3.46 4.71
CA PHE A 45 -4.98 4.75 4.83
C PHE A 45 -5.59 5.73 3.83
N GLU A 46 -5.92 6.92 4.31
CA GLU A 46 -6.34 8.04 3.47
C GLU A 46 -5.41 9.24 3.68
N LEU A 47 -5.11 9.95 2.60
CA LEU A 47 -4.25 11.13 2.59
C LEU A 47 -4.95 12.25 1.83
N ALA A 48 -5.02 13.43 2.43
CA ALA A 48 -5.40 14.64 1.70
C ALA A 48 -4.37 14.91 0.59
N THR A 49 -4.82 15.29 -0.60
CA THR A 49 -3.95 15.48 -1.77
C THR A 49 -2.94 16.62 -1.60
N ASP A 50 -3.10 17.49 -0.61
CA ASP A 50 -2.13 18.53 -0.25
C ASP A 50 -1.18 18.12 0.91
N GLY A 51 -1.38 16.93 1.48
CA GLY A 51 -0.63 16.41 2.63
C GLY A 51 -1.00 17.05 3.96
N SER A 52 -2.12 17.77 4.04
CA SER A 52 -2.54 18.51 5.24
C SER A 52 -3.25 17.67 6.30
N GLN A 53 -3.65 16.45 5.95
CA GLN A 53 -4.34 15.51 6.84
C GLN A 53 -4.19 14.07 6.33
N PHE A 54 -4.22 13.11 7.26
CA PHE A 54 -4.41 11.70 6.97
C PHE A 54 -5.40 11.06 7.95
N VAL A 55 -5.96 9.91 7.56
CA VAL A 55 -6.82 9.06 8.39
C VAL A 55 -6.33 7.62 8.27
N VAL A 56 -6.31 6.90 9.39
CA VAL A 56 -6.00 5.47 9.44
C VAL A 56 -7.21 4.71 10.00
N SER A 57 -7.90 3.96 9.15
CA SER A 57 -9.14 3.28 9.53
C SER A 57 -8.88 1.81 9.81
N GLN A 58 -9.03 1.41 11.08
CA GLN A 58 -8.78 0.05 11.59
C GLN A 58 -10.07 -0.78 11.64
N GLY A 59 -11.04 -0.48 10.76
CA GLY A 59 -12.36 -1.11 10.74
C GLY A 59 -13.09 -0.95 12.08
N ALA A 60 -13.42 -2.07 12.73
CA ALA A 60 -14.15 -2.07 13.99
C ALA A 60 -13.37 -1.46 15.17
N ALA A 61 -12.04 -1.34 15.08
CA ALA A 61 -11.21 -0.74 16.13
C ALA A 61 -11.25 0.79 16.14
N GLY A 62 -11.85 1.42 15.12
CA GLY A 62 -12.01 2.86 15.00
C GLY A 62 -11.03 3.49 14.02
N GLU A 63 -10.92 4.81 14.08
CA GLU A 63 -10.14 5.63 13.18
C GLU A 63 -9.11 6.44 13.97
N ILE A 64 -7.92 6.59 13.39
CA ILE A 64 -6.89 7.50 13.88
C ILE A 64 -6.84 8.67 12.91
N GLU A 65 -7.41 9.79 13.31
CA GLU A 65 -7.37 11.02 12.54
C GLU A 65 -6.12 11.84 12.90
N SER A 66 -5.40 12.30 11.89
CA SER A 66 -4.35 13.28 12.13
C SER A 66 -4.93 14.63 12.56
N VAL A 67 -4.14 15.45 13.24
CA VAL A 67 -4.53 16.86 13.46
C VAL A 67 -4.78 17.57 12.13
N THR A 68 -5.77 18.46 12.09
CA THR A 68 -6.10 19.20 10.87
C THR A 68 -5.09 20.32 10.57
N GLY A 69 -4.88 20.61 9.28
CA GLY A 69 -4.00 21.70 8.85
C GLY A 69 -2.52 21.43 9.08
N MET A 70 -2.08 20.17 8.97
CA MET A 70 -0.65 19.85 8.95
C MET A 70 0.03 20.61 7.81
N THR A 71 1.27 21.05 8.06
CA THR A 71 2.03 21.78 7.05
C THR A 71 2.97 20.85 6.31
N ALA A 72 2.68 20.60 5.03
CA ALA A 72 3.53 19.81 4.15
C ALA A 72 4.67 20.65 3.56
N THR A 73 5.86 20.03 3.50
CA THR A 73 7.04 20.55 2.81
C THR A 73 7.55 19.50 1.85
N PHE A 74 7.85 19.93 0.63
CA PHE A 74 8.31 19.07 -0.45
C PHE A 74 9.74 19.42 -0.83
N THR A 75 10.57 18.40 -0.98
CA THR A 75 11.96 18.56 -1.44
C THR A 75 12.24 17.60 -2.58
N PRO A 76 12.85 18.07 -3.68
CA PRO A 76 13.17 17.20 -4.82
C PRO A 76 14.08 16.03 -4.42
N ARG A 77 13.95 14.91 -5.11
CA ARG A 77 14.88 13.78 -5.05
C ARG A 77 15.54 13.55 -6.42
N PRO A 78 16.63 12.76 -6.47
CA PRO A 78 17.25 12.38 -7.73
C PRO A 78 16.45 11.34 -8.54
N ASP A 79 15.47 10.67 -7.92
CA ASP A 79 14.56 9.71 -8.55
C ASP A 79 13.24 10.40 -8.97
N GLU A 80 12.24 9.61 -9.40
CA GLU A 80 10.94 10.14 -9.83
C GLU A 80 10.08 10.73 -8.69
N PHE A 81 10.50 10.54 -7.43
CA PHE A 81 9.75 10.96 -6.26
C PHE A 81 10.18 12.34 -5.76
N GLU A 82 9.37 12.93 -4.90
CA GLU A 82 9.76 14.00 -3.97
C GLU A 82 9.75 13.46 -2.54
N ASN A 83 10.55 14.04 -1.65
CA ASN A 83 10.38 13.82 -0.22
C ASN A 83 9.34 14.80 0.31
N MET A 84 8.29 14.29 0.93
CA MET A 84 7.35 15.04 1.73
C MET A 84 7.67 14.88 3.22
N ARG A 85 7.64 16.00 3.94
CA ARG A 85 7.47 16.01 5.41
C ARG A 85 6.25 16.84 5.74
N SER A 86 5.28 16.24 6.42
CA SER A 86 4.10 16.94 6.93
C SER A 86 4.01 16.75 8.43
N SER A 87 3.71 17.80 9.17
CA SER A 87 3.53 17.72 10.62
C SER A 87 2.58 18.78 11.13
N GLY A 88 1.89 18.48 12.24
CA GLY A 88 0.98 19.40 12.89
C GLY A 88 0.88 19.15 14.39
N ALA A 89 0.26 20.09 15.08
CA ALA A 89 0.08 20.07 16.52
C ALA A 89 -1.23 20.77 16.91
N THR A 90 -2.10 20.08 17.66
CA THR A 90 -3.32 20.66 18.25
C THR A 90 -3.37 20.26 19.72
N GLY A 91 -3.25 21.23 20.64
CA GLY A 91 -3.20 20.93 22.07
C GLY A 91 -2.04 19.97 22.41
N SER A 92 -2.36 18.80 22.96
CA SER A 92 -1.42 17.71 23.27
C SER A 92 -1.21 16.70 22.13
N GLU A 93 -2.00 16.77 21.06
CA GLU A 93 -1.93 15.88 19.91
C GLU A 93 -0.86 16.32 18.91
N ARG A 94 -0.15 15.35 18.34
CA ARG A 94 0.88 15.55 17.33
C ARG A 94 0.72 14.53 16.22
N SER A 95 0.79 14.98 14.97
CA SER A 95 0.79 14.10 13.80
C SER A 95 1.98 14.39 12.89
N ARG A 96 2.43 13.35 12.19
CA ARG A 96 3.57 13.43 11.28
C ARG A 96 3.44 12.45 10.12
N LEU A 97 3.86 12.90 8.95
CA LEU A 97 4.17 12.09 7.78
C LEU A 97 5.61 12.36 7.34
N VAL A 98 6.30 11.30 6.96
CA VAL A 98 7.55 11.37 6.21
C VAL A 98 7.41 10.40 5.06
N ALA A 99 7.23 10.93 3.86
CA ALA A 99 6.82 10.14 2.71
C ALA A 99 7.66 10.44 1.48
N ARG A 100 7.82 9.44 0.62
CA ARG A 100 8.07 9.67 -0.80
C ARG A 100 6.73 9.89 -1.48
N VAL A 101 6.66 10.88 -2.36
CA VAL A 101 5.42 11.25 -3.06
C VAL A 101 5.64 11.48 -4.54
N ILE A 102 4.59 11.32 -5.32
CA ILE A 102 4.48 11.82 -6.70
C ILE A 102 3.37 12.86 -6.71
N ARG A 103 3.61 13.99 -7.39
CA ARG A 103 2.63 15.06 -7.55
C ARG A 103 2.31 15.32 -9.01
N ASN A 104 1.07 15.70 -9.28
CA ASN A 104 0.64 16.12 -10.62
C ASN A 104 1.08 17.55 -10.93
N GLY A 105 0.75 18.03 -12.15
CA GLY A 105 1.09 19.39 -12.59
C GLY A 105 0.46 20.52 -11.78
N ASP A 106 -0.63 20.22 -11.05
CA ASP A 106 -1.33 21.14 -10.16
C ASP A 106 -0.74 21.13 -8.73
N GLY A 107 0.26 20.28 -8.49
CA GLY A 107 0.96 20.17 -7.20
C GLY A 107 0.25 19.29 -6.19
N GLU A 108 -0.77 18.53 -6.60
CA GLU A 108 -1.50 17.56 -5.76
C GLU A 108 -0.77 16.22 -5.72
N ILE A 109 -0.72 15.61 -4.55
CA ILE A 109 -0.20 14.27 -4.31
C ILE A 109 -1.12 13.24 -4.97
N THR A 110 -0.55 12.47 -5.90
CA THR A 110 -1.25 11.37 -6.58
C THR A 110 -0.91 10.02 -5.98
N GLU A 111 0.31 9.90 -5.41
CA GLU A 111 0.82 8.69 -4.79
C GLU A 111 1.75 9.06 -3.63
N ALA A 112 1.74 8.25 -2.57
CA ALA A 112 2.56 8.45 -1.40
C ALA A 112 2.86 7.12 -0.69
N ALA A 113 4.05 7.00 -0.11
CA ALA A 113 4.40 5.87 0.73
C ALA A 113 5.46 6.26 1.78
N ASP A 114 5.70 5.36 2.72
CA ASP A 114 6.64 5.42 3.85
C ASP A 114 5.93 5.69 5.19
N ILE A 115 6.30 6.68 5.99
CA ILE A 115 6.02 6.69 7.44
C ILE A 115 4.88 7.62 7.83
N TRP A 116 4.03 7.16 8.75
CA TRP A 116 3.05 7.95 9.48
C TRP A 116 3.16 7.77 11.00
N ALA A 117 2.79 8.80 11.76
CA ALA A 117 2.67 8.73 13.21
C ALA A 117 1.65 9.72 13.75
N HIS A 118 0.94 9.33 14.80
CA HIS A 118 0.02 10.18 15.55
C HIS A 118 0.08 9.83 17.05
N GLY A 119 -0.04 10.82 17.92
CA GLY A 119 -0.16 10.56 19.35
C GLY A 119 -0.57 11.77 20.16
N ASP A 120 -0.96 11.51 21.40
CA ASP A 120 -1.45 12.49 22.36
C ASP A 120 -0.61 12.43 23.64
N ALA A 121 0.11 13.53 23.92
CA ALA A 121 0.96 13.63 25.09
C ALA A 121 0.18 13.66 26.42
N ALA A 122 -1.12 13.99 26.41
CA ALA A 122 -1.95 14.02 27.62
C ALA A 122 -2.34 12.60 28.08
N THR A 123 -2.63 11.72 27.14
CA THR A 123 -3.00 10.32 27.41
C THR A 123 -1.80 9.36 27.35
N GLY A 124 -0.73 9.75 26.67
CA GLY A 124 0.43 8.90 26.40
C GLY A 124 0.19 7.89 25.29
N VAL A 125 -0.97 7.94 24.62
CA VAL A 125 -1.29 7.07 23.49
C VAL A 125 -0.57 7.56 22.25
N ALA A 126 0.09 6.65 21.54
CA ALA A 126 0.70 6.94 20.25
C ALA A 126 0.58 5.71 19.36
N ASN A 127 0.41 5.94 18.07
CA ASN A 127 0.40 4.93 17.02
C ASN A 127 1.28 5.40 15.88
N SER A 128 1.90 4.45 15.19
CA SER A 128 2.71 4.74 14.03
C SER A 128 2.73 3.56 13.07
N GLY A 129 3.37 3.74 11.93
CA GLY A 129 3.59 2.66 11.00
C GLY A 129 4.06 3.15 9.65
N PHE A 130 3.91 2.27 8.67
CA PHE A 130 4.19 2.55 7.27
C PHE A 130 2.89 2.56 6.47
N PHE A 131 2.89 3.21 5.33
CA PHE A 131 1.75 3.25 4.43
C PHE A 131 2.16 3.25 2.97
N ALA A 132 1.22 2.89 2.10
CA ALA A 132 1.24 3.13 0.67
C ALA A 132 -0.16 3.56 0.23
N TRP A 133 -0.25 4.61 -0.58
CA TRP A 133 -1.49 5.28 -0.93
C TRP A 133 -1.44 5.89 -2.32
N GLY A 134 -2.58 5.96 -2.99
CA GLY A 134 -2.80 6.79 -4.16
C GLY A 134 -4.26 6.82 -4.59
N SER A 135 -4.53 7.41 -5.76
CA SER A 135 -5.83 7.27 -6.40
C SER A 135 -5.89 5.96 -7.19
N SER A 136 -6.90 5.13 -6.93
CA SER A 136 -7.08 3.87 -7.65
C SER A 136 -7.36 4.13 -9.14
N THR A 137 -6.93 3.21 -10.00
CA THR A 137 -7.19 3.28 -11.43
C THR A 137 -8.69 3.34 -11.72
N THR A 138 -9.09 4.25 -12.61
CA THR A 138 -10.50 4.43 -12.96
C THR A 138 -11.09 3.23 -13.69
N GLN A 139 -12.41 3.05 -13.62
CA GLN A 139 -13.08 1.98 -14.36
C GLN A 139 -12.83 2.08 -15.88
N ALA A 140 -12.79 3.29 -16.44
CA ALA A 140 -12.52 3.49 -17.86
C ALA A 140 -11.11 3.05 -18.27
N ASP A 141 -10.12 3.21 -17.38
CA ASP A 141 -8.74 2.77 -17.60
C ASP A 141 -8.64 1.25 -17.48
N LEU A 142 -9.29 0.66 -16.48
CA LEU A 142 -9.39 -0.79 -16.31
C LEU A 142 -10.05 -1.47 -17.53
N ASP A 143 -11.13 -0.89 -18.04
CA ASP A 143 -11.82 -1.41 -19.23
C ASP A 143 -10.92 -1.39 -20.47
N ARG A 144 -10.14 -0.31 -20.64
CA ARG A 144 -9.15 -0.21 -21.73
C ARG A 144 -8.05 -1.26 -21.60
N LEU A 145 -7.50 -1.44 -20.39
CA LEU A 145 -6.47 -2.44 -20.11
C LEU A 145 -6.99 -3.86 -20.39
N ASN A 146 -8.19 -4.18 -19.88
CA ASN A 146 -8.85 -5.47 -20.11
C ASN A 146 -9.15 -5.71 -21.59
N GLY A 147 -9.58 -4.69 -22.34
CA GLY A 147 -9.80 -4.79 -23.78
C GLY A 147 -8.53 -5.03 -24.59
N SER A 148 -7.37 -4.56 -24.10
CA SER A 148 -6.07 -4.71 -24.75
C SER A 148 -5.33 -6.01 -24.45
N SER A 149 -5.78 -6.77 -23.43
CA SER A 149 -5.05 -7.93 -22.89
C SER A 149 -3.59 -7.62 -22.54
N ALA A 150 -3.34 -6.41 -22.02
CA ALA A 150 -2.01 -5.94 -21.66
C ALA A 150 -1.41 -6.76 -20.51
N SER A 151 -0.08 -6.88 -20.50
CA SER A 151 0.68 -7.36 -19.35
C SER A 151 1.59 -6.24 -18.88
N VAL A 152 1.49 -5.88 -17.60
CA VAL A 152 2.21 -4.75 -17.02
C VAL A 152 3.00 -5.24 -15.81
N ALA A 153 4.30 -4.96 -15.80
CA ALA A 153 5.20 -5.37 -14.73
C ALA A 153 5.48 -4.20 -13.79
N PHE A 154 5.54 -4.48 -12.50
CA PHE A 154 5.76 -3.53 -11.42
C PHE A 154 6.90 -4.02 -10.53
N ASN A 155 7.64 -3.08 -9.94
CA ASN A 155 8.59 -3.40 -8.88
C ASN A 155 8.76 -2.27 -7.87
N GLY A 156 9.24 -2.64 -6.70
CA GLY A 156 9.51 -1.71 -5.63
C GLY A 156 10.07 -2.44 -4.42
N VAL A 157 10.48 -1.65 -3.42
CA VAL A 157 10.93 -2.15 -2.13
C VAL A 157 9.77 -2.02 -1.15
N MET A 158 9.62 -3.01 -0.26
CA MET A 158 8.66 -2.97 0.83
C MET A 158 9.07 -1.93 1.88
N SER A 159 8.11 -1.32 2.57
CA SER A 159 8.36 -0.10 3.33
C SER A 159 8.90 -0.37 4.73
N VAL A 160 8.44 -1.44 5.40
CA VAL A 160 8.79 -1.73 6.79
C VAL A 160 10.25 -2.16 6.90
N ASP A 161 10.67 -3.13 6.08
CA ASP A 161 12.04 -3.65 6.12
C ASP A 161 13.02 -2.89 5.21
N ASN A 162 12.49 -2.15 4.23
CA ASN A 162 13.25 -1.44 3.18
C ASN A 162 14.32 -2.31 2.51
N SER A 163 14.08 -3.62 2.42
CA SER A 163 15.04 -4.62 1.95
C SER A 163 14.40 -5.68 1.04
N THR A 164 13.14 -6.00 1.29
CA THR A 164 12.37 -6.93 0.46
C THR A 164 12.00 -6.25 -0.84
N VAL A 165 12.44 -6.83 -1.95
CA VAL A 165 12.05 -6.37 -3.29
C VAL A 165 10.86 -7.19 -3.75
N ALA A 166 9.78 -6.50 -4.09
CA ALA A 166 8.62 -7.09 -4.73
C ALA A 166 8.66 -6.84 -6.23
N ALA A 167 8.33 -7.85 -7.01
CA ALA A 167 8.12 -7.77 -8.44
C ALA A 167 6.80 -8.44 -8.80
N VAL A 168 5.89 -7.70 -9.41
CA VAL A 168 4.50 -8.13 -9.67
C VAL A 168 4.20 -7.93 -11.15
N THR A 169 3.48 -8.86 -11.75
CA THR A 169 2.96 -8.73 -13.12
C THR A 169 1.45 -8.83 -13.10
N LEU A 170 0.77 -7.83 -13.66
CA LEU A 170 -0.66 -7.85 -13.92
C LEU A 170 -0.90 -8.30 -15.35
N ASN A 171 -1.79 -9.27 -15.53
CA ASN A 171 -2.24 -9.74 -16.83
C ASN A 171 -3.73 -9.38 -16.98
N PHE A 172 -4.01 -8.38 -17.81
CA PHE A 172 -5.35 -7.92 -18.11
C PHE A 172 -5.99 -8.78 -19.21
N GLY A 173 -7.32 -8.75 -19.31
CA GLY A 173 -8.06 -9.53 -20.30
C GLY A 173 -9.48 -9.83 -19.85
N SER A 174 -10.07 -10.91 -20.39
CA SER A 174 -11.38 -11.40 -19.95
C SER A 174 -11.33 -12.06 -18.56
N GLN A 175 -10.15 -12.49 -18.12
CA GLN A 175 -9.90 -13.05 -16.79
C GLN A 175 -8.63 -12.42 -16.20
N PRO A 176 -8.73 -11.18 -15.70
CA PRO A 176 -7.59 -10.46 -15.16
C PRO A 176 -6.97 -11.20 -13.98
N SER A 177 -5.64 -11.34 -13.99
CA SER A 177 -4.90 -12.07 -12.97
C SER A 177 -3.57 -11.38 -12.68
N TRP A 178 -2.93 -11.79 -11.60
CA TRP A 178 -1.62 -11.29 -11.25
C TRP A 178 -0.74 -12.40 -10.69
N SER A 179 0.57 -12.22 -10.83
CA SER A 179 1.59 -13.04 -10.17
C SER A 179 2.71 -12.15 -9.66
N GLY A 180 3.41 -12.58 -8.62
CA GLY A 180 4.49 -11.79 -8.06
C GLY A 180 5.45 -12.60 -7.19
N THR A 181 6.59 -11.97 -6.92
CA THR A 181 7.69 -12.52 -6.11
C THR A 181 8.12 -11.47 -5.10
N TRP A 182 8.45 -11.91 -3.89
CA TRP A 182 9.04 -11.10 -2.84
C TRP A 182 10.35 -11.73 -2.44
N THR A 183 11.45 -10.99 -2.58
CA THR A 183 12.79 -11.52 -2.36
C THR A 183 13.57 -10.63 -1.41
N ASN A 184 14.15 -11.23 -0.37
CA ASN A 184 15.19 -10.62 0.44
C ASN A 184 16.29 -11.67 0.76
N PRO A 185 17.39 -11.30 1.43
CA PRO A 185 18.45 -12.26 1.74
C PRO A 185 18.05 -13.39 2.71
N GLY A 186 16.98 -13.23 3.49
CA GLY A 186 16.52 -14.17 4.51
C GLY A 186 15.36 -15.06 4.08
N TYR A 187 14.59 -14.67 3.06
CA TYR A 187 13.43 -15.38 2.55
C TYR A 187 13.09 -14.97 1.13
N ALA A 188 12.34 -15.84 0.45
CA ALA A 188 11.61 -15.50 -0.74
C ALA A 188 10.30 -16.27 -0.79
N PHE A 189 9.27 -15.69 -1.42
CA PHE A 189 8.02 -16.38 -1.70
C PHE A 189 7.38 -15.83 -2.97
N ASP A 190 6.52 -16.66 -3.57
CA ASP A 190 5.71 -16.30 -4.73
C ASP A 190 4.24 -16.27 -4.31
N ALA A 191 3.47 -15.41 -4.95
CA ALA A 191 2.02 -15.35 -4.81
C ALA A 191 1.37 -14.95 -6.14
N GLY A 192 0.09 -15.23 -6.27
CA GLY A 192 -0.72 -14.81 -7.40
C GLY A 192 -2.19 -14.84 -7.07
N GLY A 193 -3.02 -14.39 -7.99
CA GLY A 193 -4.46 -14.40 -7.80
C GLY A 193 -5.23 -13.62 -8.85
N ALA A 194 -6.41 -13.16 -8.46
CA ALA A 194 -7.34 -12.46 -9.34
C ALA A 194 -7.18 -10.94 -9.22
N VAL A 195 -7.47 -10.24 -10.31
CA VAL A 195 -7.70 -8.79 -10.30
C VAL A 195 -9.21 -8.54 -10.43
N LEU A 196 -9.81 -7.89 -9.43
CA LEU A 196 -11.23 -7.60 -9.36
C LEU A 196 -11.44 -6.08 -9.26
N GLY A 197 -11.81 -5.44 -10.37
CA GLY A 197 -11.81 -3.98 -10.43
C GLY A 197 -10.37 -3.46 -10.31
N ALA A 198 -10.14 -2.54 -9.36
CA ALA A 198 -8.79 -2.07 -9.04
C ALA A 198 -8.08 -2.98 -8.02
N ASP A 199 -8.76 -3.93 -7.39
CA ASP A 199 -8.18 -4.77 -6.35
C ASP A 199 -7.37 -5.94 -6.91
N MET A 200 -6.26 -6.24 -6.25
CA MET A 200 -5.50 -7.47 -6.38
C MET A 200 -5.73 -8.32 -5.13
N ILE A 201 -6.18 -9.56 -5.32
CA ILE A 201 -6.46 -10.47 -4.20
C ILE A 201 -5.74 -11.79 -4.47
N SER A 202 -4.91 -12.23 -3.52
CA SER A 202 -4.21 -13.51 -3.61
C SER A 202 -5.14 -14.71 -3.56
N ASP A 203 -4.78 -15.75 -4.28
CA ASP A 203 -5.36 -17.08 -4.21
C ASP A 203 -4.42 -18.01 -3.43
N ALA A 204 -4.94 -18.67 -2.39
CA ALA A 204 -4.17 -19.59 -1.54
C ALA A 204 -3.44 -20.68 -2.35
N SER A 205 -4.02 -21.10 -3.48
CA SER A 205 -3.45 -22.13 -4.36
C SER A 205 -2.27 -21.65 -5.22
N GLN A 206 -2.03 -20.34 -5.29
CA GLN A 206 -0.98 -19.72 -6.08
C GLN A 206 0.22 -19.25 -5.25
N PHE A 207 0.22 -19.50 -3.94
CA PHE A 207 1.39 -19.27 -3.12
C PHE A 207 2.46 -20.35 -3.34
N SER A 208 3.73 -19.97 -3.18
CA SER A 208 4.82 -20.94 -3.09
C SER A 208 4.67 -21.83 -1.86
N SER A 209 5.22 -23.04 -1.91
CA SER A 209 4.99 -24.09 -0.92
C SER A 209 5.51 -23.79 0.50
N ASN A 210 6.30 -22.74 0.67
CA ASN A 210 6.83 -22.31 1.96
C ASN A 210 5.91 -21.31 2.69
N VAL A 211 4.79 -20.90 2.08
CA VAL A 211 3.80 -20.01 2.69
C VAL A 211 2.74 -20.84 3.42
N GLY A 212 2.46 -20.45 4.66
CA GLY A 212 1.44 -21.06 5.50
C GLY A 212 0.02 -20.81 4.98
N PRO A 213 -0.97 -21.59 5.44
CA PRO A 213 -2.34 -21.58 4.90
C PRO A 213 -3.12 -20.29 5.16
N SER A 214 -2.66 -19.44 6.07
CA SER A 214 -3.25 -18.13 6.37
C SER A 214 -2.61 -16.97 5.62
N GLY A 215 -1.66 -17.24 4.72
CA GLY A 215 -0.99 -16.20 3.94
C GLY A 215 -1.96 -15.46 3.03
N PHE A 216 -1.79 -14.14 2.93
CA PHE A 216 -2.49 -13.32 1.95
C PHE A 216 -1.59 -12.20 1.41
N VAL A 217 -1.91 -11.79 0.18
CA VAL A 217 -1.44 -10.55 -0.44
C VAL A 217 -2.66 -9.82 -0.96
N ARG A 218 -2.75 -8.54 -0.64
CA ARG A 218 -3.81 -7.66 -1.14
C ARG A 218 -3.20 -6.37 -1.64
N GLY A 219 -3.70 -5.85 -2.75
CA GLY A 219 -3.28 -4.55 -3.23
C GLY A 219 -4.33 -3.86 -4.07
N ALA A 220 -3.99 -2.67 -4.53
CA ALA A 220 -4.80 -1.88 -5.42
C ALA A 220 -3.94 -1.30 -6.53
N ILE A 221 -4.48 -1.33 -7.74
CA ILE A 221 -3.90 -0.69 -8.91
C ILE A 221 -4.21 0.81 -8.80
N LEU A 222 -3.16 1.61 -8.84
CA LEU A 222 -3.21 3.06 -8.68
C LEU A 222 -2.81 3.77 -9.97
N GLY A 223 -3.21 5.03 -10.07
CA GLY A 223 -2.82 5.93 -11.14
C GLY A 223 -3.57 5.68 -12.45
N GLN A 224 -3.18 6.44 -13.47
CA GLN A 224 -3.73 6.34 -14.82
C GLN A 224 -2.96 5.30 -15.64
N GLN A 225 -3.56 4.81 -16.73
CA GLN A 225 -2.97 3.77 -17.59
C GLN A 225 -1.51 4.04 -18.01
N SER A 226 -1.08 5.29 -18.20
CA SER A 226 0.28 5.65 -18.64
C SER A 226 1.28 5.84 -17.50
N ASN A 227 0.85 5.70 -16.25
CA ASN A 227 1.67 5.89 -15.07
C ASN A 227 1.05 5.12 -13.90
N GLN A 228 1.11 3.80 -13.96
CA GLN A 228 0.47 2.94 -12.96
C GLN A 228 1.42 2.62 -11.80
N SER A 229 0.82 2.38 -10.64
CA SER A 229 1.50 1.80 -9.49
C SER A 229 0.61 0.79 -8.77
N ILE A 230 1.17 0.11 -7.78
CA ILE A 230 0.45 -0.79 -6.90
C ILE A 230 0.77 -0.41 -5.46
N ALA A 231 -0.24 -0.08 -4.65
CA ALA A 231 -0.12 -0.15 -3.20
C ALA A 231 -0.57 -1.52 -2.74
N HIS A 232 0.20 -2.21 -1.91
CA HIS A 232 -0.15 -3.54 -1.43
C HIS A 232 0.37 -3.85 -0.04
N ILE A 233 -0.27 -4.81 0.60
CA ILE A 233 0.12 -5.42 1.88
C ILE A 233 0.37 -6.90 1.71
N ILE A 234 1.26 -7.43 2.53
CA ILE A 234 1.54 -8.86 2.65
C ILE A 234 1.40 -9.29 4.10
N GLU A 235 0.78 -10.43 4.32
CA GLU A 235 0.87 -11.18 5.57
C GLU A 235 1.12 -12.63 5.22
N VAL A 236 2.32 -13.12 5.49
CA VAL A 236 2.68 -14.50 5.16
C VAL A 236 3.41 -15.13 6.33
N ASP A 237 2.99 -16.33 6.72
CA ASP A 237 3.75 -17.17 7.63
C ASP A 237 4.69 -18.04 6.80
N LEU A 238 6.00 -17.79 6.89
CA LEU A 238 6.99 -18.44 6.05
C LEU A 238 7.73 -19.54 6.82
N ALA A 239 7.75 -20.75 6.27
CA ALA A 239 8.43 -21.90 6.85
C ALA A 239 9.92 -21.59 7.15
N GLY A 240 10.31 -21.67 8.42
CA GLY A 240 11.69 -21.41 8.86
C GLY A 240 12.05 -19.93 9.07
N VAL A 241 11.10 -19.02 8.85
CA VAL A 241 11.28 -17.57 8.98
C VAL A 241 10.29 -16.99 9.99
N GLY A 242 9.03 -17.42 9.93
CA GLY A 242 7.92 -16.93 10.75
C GLY A 242 7.03 -15.93 10.01
N LEU A 243 6.23 -15.19 10.77
CA LEU A 243 5.28 -14.22 10.24
C LEU A 243 6.00 -12.99 9.67
N VAL A 244 5.60 -12.58 8.47
CA VAL A 244 6.02 -11.35 7.81
C VAL A 244 4.79 -10.50 7.55
N ARG A 245 4.80 -9.25 8.01
CA ARG A 245 3.81 -8.22 7.70
C ARG A 245 4.50 -6.99 7.13
N ASP A 246 4.08 -6.55 5.95
CA ASP A 246 4.67 -5.39 5.31
C ASP A 246 3.68 -4.71 4.35
N VAL A 247 3.98 -3.47 3.96
CA VAL A 247 3.24 -2.63 3.02
C VAL A 247 4.21 -2.03 2.00
N GLY A 248 3.82 -1.95 0.72
CA GLY A 248 4.70 -1.44 -0.33
C GLY A 248 3.98 -0.62 -1.38
N LEU A 249 4.74 0.24 -2.05
CA LEU A 249 4.35 0.94 -3.26
C LEU A 249 5.27 0.48 -4.41
N LEU A 250 4.68 -0.17 -5.42
CA LEU A 250 5.38 -0.66 -6.60
C LEU A 250 5.10 0.26 -7.78
N ARG A 251 6.13 0.50 -8.61
CA ARG A 251 6.03 1.35 -9.78
C ARG A 251 6.10 0.50 -11.04
N GLU A 252 5.38 0.92 -12.07
CA GLU A 252 5.46 0.28 -13.38
C GLU A 252 6.92 0.27 -13.88
N ARG A 253 7.40 -0.90 -14.31
CA ARG A 253 8.68 -1.02 -15.02
C ARG A 253 8.49 -0.47 -16.42
N ILE A 254 9.08 0.70 -16.67
CA ILE A 254 9.30 1.13 -18.05
C ILE A 254 10.30 0.15 -18.68
N THR A 255 9.78 -0.80 -19.45
CA THR A 255 10.60 -1.61 -20.36
C THR A 255 11.05 -0.70 -21.50
N THR A 256 12.10 0.07 -21.26
CA THR A 256 12.80 0.74 -22.36
C THR A 256 13.18 -0.35 -23.37
N PRO A 257 12.83 -0.25 -24.66
CA PRO A 257 13.56 -1.03 -25.65
C PRO A 257 15.02 -0.60 -25.49
N LEU A 258 15.92 -1.54 -25.21
CA LEU A 258 17.34 -1.24 -25.32
C LEU A 258 17.60 -0.73 -26.74
N PRO A 259 18.38 0.35 -26.92
CA PRO A 259 18.68 0.90 -28.23
C PRO A 259 19.35 -0.11 -29.16
#